data_AF-A0A923L4K8-F1
#
_entry.id   AF-A0A923L4K8-F1
#
_cell.length_a   1.000
_cell.length_b   1.000
_cell.length_c   1.000
_cell.angle_alpha   90.00
_cell.angle_beta   90.00
_cell.angle_gamma   90.00
#
_symmetry.space_group_name_H-M   'P 1'
#
loop_
_entity.id
_entity.type
_entity.pdbx_description
1 polymer ?
#
loop_
_entity_poly.entity_id
_entity_poly.type
_entity_poly.pdbx_seq_one_letter_code
_entity_poly.pdbx_strand_id
1 'polypeptide(L)'
;MYNISVFGKTRRKETIPITEKLSKELAGYKTFCSQYWGELSDYVFVKRDNTHLTQNAIMIFRYLQDNKMNFKDVRVSAHTFRHTFCHRLAMSGMSAFAIQKIIW
;
A
#
# COMPACT_ATOMS: atom_id res chain seq x y z
N MET A 1 13.27 5.46 -12.61
CA MET A 1 12.77 5.80 -11.26
C MET A 1 11.27 5.52 -11.25
N TYR A 2 10.79 4.64 -10.35
CA TYR A 2 9.39 4.24 -10.31
C TYR A 2 8.65 5.11 -9.31
N ASN A 3 7.51 5.66 -9.71
CA ASN A 3 6.74 6.60 -8.90
C ASN A 3 5.26 6.22 -8.92
N ILE A 4 4.57 6.45 -7.80
CA ILE A 4 3.10 6.38 -7.71
C ILE A 4 2.56 7.78 -7.51
N SER A 5 1.40 8.07 -8.11
CA SER A 5 0.68 9.31 -7.87
C SER A 5 -0.52 9.08 -6.97
N VAL A 6 -0.64 9.90 -5.93
CA VAL A 6 -1.76 9.85 -4.98
C VAL A 6 -2.46 11.20 -4.95
N PHE A 7 -3.79 11.19 -4.83
CA PHE A 7 -4.58 12.41 -4.68
C PHE A 7 -4.76 12.73 -3.20
N GLY A 8 -4.22 13.87 -2.76
CA GLY A 8 -4.36 14.34 -1.39
C GLY A 8 -5.68 15.07 -1.12
N LYS A 9 -5.86 15.55 0.13
CA LYS A 9 -7.09 16.23 0.61
C LYS A 9 -7.45 17.48 -0.20
N THR A 10 -6.46 18.17 -0.78
CA THR A 10 -6.65 19.36 -1.62
C THR A 10 -6.77 19.02 -3.12
N ARG A 11 -6.98 17.75 -3.48
CA ARG A 11 -6.92 17.22 -4.85
C ARG A 11 -5.59 17.49 -5.56
N ARG A 12 -4.55 17.88 -4.82
CA ARG A 12 -3.19 17.99 -5.34
C ARG A 12 -2.65 16.58 -5.57
N LYS A 13 -2.03 16.40 -6.73
CA LYS A 13 -1.38 15.16 -7.12
C LYS A 13 0.01 15.14 -6.51
N GLU A 14 0.23 14.22 -5.57
CA GLU A 14 1.52 14.01 -4.95
C GLU A 14 2.18 12.79 -5.58
N THR A 15 3.49 12.89 -5.82
CA THR A 15 4.26 11.82 -6.46
C THR A 15 5.19 11.23 -5.44
N ILE A 16 4.97 9.96 -5.10
CA ILE A 16 5.72 9.23 -4.09
C ILE A 16 6.66 8.25 -4.82
N PRO A 17 7.98 8.32 -4.59
CA PRO A 17 8.90 7.35 -5.15
C PRO A 17 8.66 5.98 -4.53
N ILE A 18 8.70 4.94 -5.37
CA ILE A 18 8.57 3.55 -4.94
C ILE A 18 9.82 2.75 -5.27
N THR A 19 10.01 1.67 -4.52
CA THR A 19 11.11 0.74 -4.77
C THR A 19 10.86 -0.04 -6.07
N GLU A 20 11.93 -0.42 -6.76
CA GLU A 20 11.84 -1.28 -7.94
C GLU A 20 11.13 -2.60 -7.62
N LYS A 21 11.39 -3.17 -6.44
CA LYS A 21 10.70 -4.37 -5.97
C LYS A 21 9.18 -4.18 -5.97
N LEU A 22 8.68 -3.11 -5.35
CA LEU A 22 7.25 -2.82 -5.34
C LEU A 22 6.69 -2.63 -6.76
N SER A 23 7.44 -1.98 -7.64
CA SER A 23 7.00 -1.79 -9.03
C SER A 23 6.87 -3.13 -9.77
N LYS A 24 7.76 -4.09 -9.55
CA LYS A 24 7.70 -5.41 -10.17
C LYS A 24 6.50 -6.22 -9.66
N GLU A 25 6.24 -6.18 -8.35
CA GLU A 25 5.07 -6.83 -7.75
C GLU A 25 3.76 -6.25 -8.31
N LEU A 26 3.66 -4.93 -8.43
CA LEU A 26 2.48 -4.27 -9.02
C LEU A 26 2.30 -4.58 -10.50
N ALA A 27 3.39 -4.68 -11.27
CA ALA A 27 3.33 -5.11 -12.67
C ALA A 27 2.84 -6.56 -12.80
N GLY A 28 3.32 -7.47 -11.94
CA GLY A 28 2.84 -8.84 -11.87
C GLY A 28 1.35 -8.92 -11.51
N TYR A 29 0.92 -8.13 -10.53
CA TYR A 29 -0.49 -8.03 -10.15
C TYR A 29 -1.37 -7.52 -11.30
N LYS A 30 -0.92 -6.49 -12.04
CA LYS A 30 -1.62 -5.99 -13.24
C LYS A 30 -1.80 -7.09 -14.29
N THR A 31 -0.74 -7.85 -14.59
CA THR A 31 -0.80 -8.97 -15.55
C THR A 31 -1.80 -10.02 -15.08
N PHE A 32 -1.76 -10.39 -13.80
CA PHE A 32 -2.73 -11.31 -13.20
C PHE A 32 -4.16 -10.82 -13.37
N CYS A 33 -4.44 -9.55 -13.06
CA CYS A 33 -5.78 -8.97 -13.21
C CYS A 33 -6.25 -9.01 -14.67
N SER A 34 -5.38 -8.62 -15.60
CA SER A 34 -5.70 -8.62 -17.03
C SER A 34 -6.01 -10.02 -17.56
N GLN A 35 -5.33 -11.05 -17.07
CA GLN A 35 -5.55 -12.43 -17.49
C GLN A 35 -6.79 -13.05 -16.83
N TYR A 36 -7.03 -12.75 -15.55
CA TYR A 36 -8.11 -13.38 -14.79
C TYR A 36 -9.49 -12.80 -15.13
N TRP A 37 -9.61 -11.47 -15.25
CA TRP A 37 -10.88 -10.80 -15.56
C TRP A 37 -11.04 -10.42 -17.03
N GLY A 38 -9.96 -10.43 -17.83
CA GLY A 38 -9.99 -10.01 -19.24
C GLY A 38 -10.07 -8.49 -19.44
N GLU A 39 -10.67 -7.76 -18.49
CA GLU A 39 -10.76 -6.30 -18.48
C GLU A 39 -10.12 -5.71 -17.23
N LEU A 40 -9.33 -4.65 -17.41
CA LEU A 40 -8.68 -3.96 -16.29
C LEU A 40 -9.64 -2.93 -15.67
N SER A 41 -9.81 -3.00 -14.36
CA SER A 41 -10.57 -1.99 -13.61
C SER A 41 -9.84 -0.64 -13.57
N ASP A 42 -10.59 0.45 -13.44
CA ASP A 42 -10.05 1.79 -13.16
C ASP A 42 -9.37 1.86 -11.78
N TYR A 43 -9.67 0.91 -10.89
CA TYR A 43 -9.10 0.84 -9.55
C TYR A 43 -7.87 -0.05 -9.51
N VAL A 44 -6.80 0.44 -8.86
CA VAL A 44 -5.54 -0.31 -8.69
C VAL A 44 -5.73 -1.61 -7.93
N PHE A 45 -6.63 -1.63 -6.95
CA PHE A 45 -6.93 -2.81 -6.13
C PHE A 45 -8.42 -3.11 -6.17
N VAL A 46 -8.75 -4.36 -6.48
CA VAL A 46 -10.12 -4.80 -6.77
C VAL A 46 -10.53 -5.99 -5.90
N LYS A 47 -11.83 -6.19 -5.74
CA LYS A 47 -12.43 -7.40 -5.19
C LYS A 47 -12.44 -8.53 -6.25
N ARG A 48 -12.94 -9.71 -5.85
CA ARG A 48 -13.11 -10.87 -6.74
C ARG A 48 -14.01 -10.59 -7.95
N ASP A 49 -14.85 -9.57 -7.87
CA ASP A 49 -15.81 -9.13 -8.90
C ASP A 49 -15.26 -8.00 -9.81
N ASN A 50 -13.95 -7.71 -9.75
CA ASN A 50 -13.28 -6.61 -10.48
C ASN A 50 -13.75 -5.19 -10.10
N THR A 51 -14.49 -5.04 -8.99
CA THR A 51 -14.95 -3.74 -8.49
C THR A 51 -14.07 -3.22 -7.36
N HIS A 52 -14.22 -1.94 -7.01
CA HIS A 52 -13.45 -1.26 -5.98
C HIS A 52 -13.46 -2.00 -4.62
N LEU A 53 -12.31 -2.05 -3.95
CA LEU A 53 -12.23 -2.56 -2.58
C LEU A 53 -13.08 -1.74 -1.62
N THR A 54 -13.85 -2.44 -0.78
CA THR A 54 -14.64 -1.79 0.27
C THR A 54 -13.79 -1.58 1.52
N GLN A 55 -14.25 -0.76 2.46
CA GLN A 55 -13.59 -0.58 3.75
C GLN A 55 -13.39 -1.91 4.51
N ASN A 56 -14.21 -2.91 4.22
CA ASN A 56 -14.07 -4.25 4.80
C ASN A 56 -12.76 -4.95 4.40
N ALA A 57 -12.08 -4.49 3.35
CA ALA A 57 -10.75 -4.95 2.97
C ALA A 57 -9.72 -4.78 4.11
N ILE A 58 -9.95 -3.86 5.05
CA ILE A 58 -9.10 -3.67 6.24
C ILE A 58 -9.00 -4.96 7.08
N MET A 59 -9.96 -5.89 6.98
CA MET A 59 -9.86 -7.21 7.62
C MET A 59 -8.64 -8.01 7.19
N ILE A 60 -8.00 -7.70 6.04
CA ILE A 60 -6.75 -8.34 5.63
C ILE A 60 -5.64 -8.20 6.68
N PHE A 61 -5.62 -7.08 7.42
CA PHE A 61 -4.65 -6.84 8.48
C PHE A 61 -4.90 -7.73 9.70
N ARG A 62 -6.18 -7.98 10.03
CA ARG A 62 -6.56 -8.94 11.08
C ARG A 62 -6.18 -10.37 10.66
N TYR A 63 -6.47 -10.73 9.41
CA TYR A 63 -6.06 -12.03 8.87
C TYR A 63 -4.53 -12.22 8.94
N LEU A 64 -3.76 -11.20 8.56
CA LEU A 64 -2.30 -11.20 8.68
C LEU A 64 -1.83 -11.39 10.13
N GLN A 65 -2.47 -10.69 11.08
CA GLN A 65 -2.18 -10.78 12.51
C GLN A 65 -2.40 -12.19 13.05
N ASP A 66 -3.61 -12.72 12.83
CA ASP A 66 -4.09 -13.92 13.53
C ASP A 66 -3.65 -15.21 12.83
N ASN A 67 -3.59 -15.22 11.48
CA ASN A 67 -3.47 -16.46 10.71
C ASN A 67 -2.10 -16.65 10.03
N LYS A 68 -1.34 -15.57 9.79
CA LYS A 68 -0.08 -15.65 9.03
C LYS A 68 1.15 -15.37 9.88
N MET A 69 1.09 -14.36 10.73
CA MET A 69 2.26 -13.88 11.49
C MET A 69 2.20 -14.21 12.98
N ASN A 70 1.03 -14.59 13.52
CA ASN A 70 0.81 -14.91 14.93
C ASN A 70 1.31 -13.81 15.89
N PHE A 71 1.06 -12.54 15.55
CA PHE A 71 1.43 -11.43 16.41
C PHE A 71 0.51 -11.42 17.64
N LYS A 72 1.07 -11.69 18.82
CA LYS A 72 0.35 -11.62 20.09
C LYS A 72 0.44 -10.21 20.67
N ASP A 73 -0.68 -9.73 21.22
CA ASP A 73 -0.78 -8.47 21.98
C ASP A 73 -0.39 -7.19 21.21
N VAL A 74 -0.35 -7.25 19.87
CA VAL A 74 -0.03 -6.08 19.03
C VAL A 74 -1.15 -5.83 18.03
N ARG A 75 -1.69 -4.61 18.02
CA ARG A 75 -2.68 -4.18 17.03
C ARG A 75 -2.03 -4.02 15.65
N VAL A 76 -2.41 -4.89 14.70
CA VAL A 76 -1.98 -4.77 13.31
C VAL A 76 -3.03 -4.00 12.50
N SER A 77 -2.63 -2.89 11.91
CA SER A 77 -3.48 -2.06 11.06
C SER A 77 -2.64 -1.29 10.05
N ALA A 78 -3.26 -0.76 9.00
CA ALA A 78 -2.59 0.13 8.04
C ALA A 78 -1.87 1.30 8.73
N HIS A 79 -2.48 1.85 9.78
CA HIS A 79 -1.88 2.94 10.56
C HIS A 79 -0.64 2.48 11.34
N THR A 80 -0.68 1.29 11.93
CA THR A 80 0.47 0.68 12.60
C THR A 80 1.64 0.51 11.62
N PHE A 81 1.37 -0.04 10.43
CA PHE A 81 2.38 -0.19 9.37
C PHE A 81 2.97 1.15 8.94
N ARG A 82 2.14 2.19 8.79
CA ARG A 82 2.63 3.53 8.46
C ARG A 82 3.63 4.02 9.52
N HIS A 83 3.28 3.94 10.80
CA HIS A 83 4.18 4.35 11.88
C HIS A 83 5.47 3.54 11.93
N THR A 84 5.38 2.22 11.79
CA THR A 84 6.58 1.36 11.74
C THR A 84 7.46 1.71 10.54
N PHE A 85 6.87 2.03 9.39
CA PHE A 85 7.59 2.50 8.22
C PHE A 85 8.29 3.84 8.48
N CYS A 86 7.60 4.83 9.06
CA CYS A 86 8.21 6.12 9.45
C CYS A 86 9.41 5.91 10.38
N HIS A 87 9.24 5.09 11.42
CA HIS A 87 10.28 4.80 12.40
C HIS A 87 11.49 4.14 11.73
N ARG A 88 11.28 3.16 10.84
CA ARG A 88 12.39 2.52 10.11
C ARG A 88 13.13 3.49 9.19
N LEU A 89 12.44 4.41 8.52
CA LEU A 89 13.07 5.45 7.70
C LEU A 89 13.91 6.43 8.55
N ALA A 90 13.41 6.83 9.72
CA ALA A 90 14.15 7.67 10.65
C ALA A 90 15.42 6.96 11.14
N MET A 91 15.30 5.69 11.52
CA MET A 91 16.43 4.86 11.96
C MET A 91 17.47 4.62 10.86
N SER A 92 17.07 4.64 9.57
CA SER A 92 18.02 4.55 8.45
C SER A 92 18.75 5.86 8.13
N GLY A 93 18.54 6.92 8.92
CA GLY A 93 19.19 8.22 8.73
C GLY A 93 18.51 9.12 7.69
N MET A 94 17.27 8.82 7.30
CA MET A 94 16.51 9.70 6.41
C MET A 94 16.10 10.98 7.13
N SER A 95 16.19 12.13 6.46
CA SER A 95 15.82 13.42 7.07
C SER A 95 14.31 13.49 7.37
N ALA A 96 13.95 14.19 8.45
CA ALA A 96 12.56 14.40 8.83
C ALA A 96 11.72 15.04 7.71
N PHE A 97 12.32 15.95 6.93
CA PHE A 97 11.67 16.57 5.78
C PHE A 97 11.35 15.59 4.65
N ALA A 98 12.26 14.63 4.37
CA ALA A 98 12.02 13.61 3.36
C ALA A 98 10.92 12.63 3.82
N ILE A 99 10.96 12.23 5.09
CA ILE A 99 9.92 11.40 5.73
C ILE A 99 8.56 12.09 5.64
N GLN A 100 8.49 13.39 5.97
CA GLN A 100 7.25 14.15 5.90
C GLN A 100 6.63 14.11 4.50
N LYS A 101 7.43 14.28 3.44
CA LYS A 101 6.96 14.24 2.04
C LYS A 101 6.46 12.88 1.56
N ILE A 102 6.82 11.78 2.23
CA ILE A 102 6.40 10.42 1.86
C ILE A 102 5.13 10.01 2.62
N ILE A 103 4.92 10.56 3.82
CA ILE A 103 3.88 10.11 4.78
C ILE A 103 2.66 11.03 4.84
N TRP A 104 2.83 12.30 4.49
CA TRP A 104 1.77 13.31 4.47
C TRP A 104 1.17 13.50 3.10
#